data_AF-A0A2S6RF80-F1
#
_entry.id   AF-A0A2S6RF80-F1
#
_cell.length_a   1.000
_cell.length_b   1.000
_cell.length_c   1.000
_cell.angle_alpha   90.00
_cell.angle_beta   90.00
_cell.angle_gamma   90.00
#
_symmetry.space_group_name_H-M   'P 1'
#
loop_
_entity.id
_entity.type
_entity.pdbx_description
1 polymer ?
#
loop_
_entity_poly.entity_id
_entity_poly.type
_entity_poly.pdbx_seq_one_letter_code
_entity_poly.pdbx_strand_id
1 'polypeptide(L)'
;MCTGQILFKKTSIILAELDIKFGFINLIDYFFNLIRIPYFCIALFVYATATLFWLFILQKIPLSLAYPFTALAMVIIPVVSIFMFNEKLNINYWFGAGLIVSGILVISLEL
;
A
#
# COMPACT_ATOMS: atom_id res chain seq x y z
N MET A 1 -3.91 -6.24 1.41
CA MET A 1 -2.77 -5.37 1.02
C MET A 1 -2.96 -3.92 1.44
N CYS A 2 -4.10 -3.25 1.16
CA CYS A 2 -4.32 -1.83 1.50
C CYS A 2 -4.08 -1.50 2.99
N THR A 3 -4.62 -2.30 3.90
CA THR A 3 -4.38 -2.14 5.35
C THR A 3 -2.88 -2.21 5.70
N GLY A 4 -2.13 -3.11 5.06
CA GLY A 4 -0.69 -3.22 5.26
C GLY A 4 0.07 -1.98 4.79
N GLN A 5 -0.33 -1.35 3.68
CA GLN A 5 0.28 -0.09 3.22
C GLN A 5 0.08 1.06 4.22
N ILE A 6 -1.11 1.17 4.79
CA ILE A 6 -1.39 2.16 5.85
C ILE A 6 -0.53 1.90 7.09
N LEU A 7 -0.35 0.63 7.47
CA LEU A 7 0.50 0.26 8.60
C LEU A 7 1.98 0.52 8.32
N PHE A 8 2.46 0.33 7.08
CA PHE A 8 3.80 0.74 6.68
C PHE A 8 3.98 2.25 6.74
N LYS A 9 2.99 3.03 6.29
CA LYS A 9 3.02 4.49 6.44
C LYS A 9 3.13 4.87 7.92
N LYS A 10 2.33 4.26 8.80
CA LYS A 10 2.40 4.49 10.25
C LYS A 10 3.76 4.11 10.84
N THR A 11 4.33 2.99 10.39
CA THR A 11 5.69 2.56 10.77
C THR A 11 6.73 3.60 10.37
N SER A 12 6.65 4.14 9.15
CA SER A 12 7.60 5.14 8.66
C SER A 12 7.54 6.45 9.46
N ILE A 13 6.35 6.85 9.93
CA ILE A 13 6.17 8.04 10.77
C ILE A 13 6.86 7.84 12.12
N ILE A 14 6.64 6.69 12.77
CA ILE A 14 7.28 6.34 14.06
C ILE A 14 8.81 6.33 13.90
N LEU A 15 9.31 5.79 12.78
CA LEU A 15 10.74 5.72 12.54
C LEU A 15 11.38 7.09 12.33
N ALA A 16 10.66 8.02 11.68
CA ALA A 16 11.07 9.40 11.51
C ALA A 16 11.07 10.17 12.85
N GLU A 17 10.09 9.93 13.73
CA GLU A 17 10.04 10.51 15.08
C GLU A 17 11.23 10.07 15.95
N LEU A 18 11.72 8.85 15.75
CA LEU A 18 12.89 8.31 16.46
C LEU A 18 14.25 8.77 15.86
N ASP A 19 14.23 9.62 14.82
CA ASP A 19 15.40 10.05 14.01
C ASP A 19 16.28 8.88 13.51
N ILE A 20 15.67 7.72 13.30
CA ILE A 20 16.37 6.51 12.84
C ILE A 20 16.56 6.60 11.33
N LYS A 21 17.72 7.13 10.91
CA LYS A 21 18.07 7.25 9.49
C LYS A 21 18.64 5.95 8.95
N PHE A 22 18.22 5.61 7.74
CA PHE A 22 18.86 4.54 6.97
C PHE A 22 20.28 4.98 6.58
N GLY A 23 21.29 4.27 7.07
CA GLY A 23 22.69 4.53 6.75
C GLY A 23 23.47 3.22 6.65
N PHE A 24 24.48 3.19 5.77
CA PHE A 24 25.30 1.99 5.51
C PHE A 24 26.01 1.46 6.77
N ILE A 25 26.34 2.34 7.73
CA ILE A 25 27.01 1.97 8.98
C ILE A 25 26.02 1.39 10.00
N ASN A 26 24.75 1.81 9.95
CA ASN A 26 23.73 1.50 10.96
C ASN A 26 22.63 0.57 10.43
N LEU A 27 22.92 -0.23 9.40
CA LEU A 27 21.94 -1.08 8.73
C LEU A 27 21.31 -2.10 9.70
N ILE A 28 22.15 -2.74 10.52
CA ILE A 28 21.71 -3.78 11.46
C ILE A 28 20.77 -3.17 12.51
N ASP A 29 21.16 -2.04 13.10
CA ASP A 29 20.36 -1.33 14.10
C ASP A 29 19.02 -0.85 13.51
N TYR A 30 19.02 -0.38 12.26
CA TYR A 30 17.81 0.01 11.56
C TYR A 30 16.81 -1.15 11.46
N PHE A 31 17.29 -2.35 11.04
CA PHE A 31 16.45 -3.54 10.95
C PHE A 31 15.94 -4.01 12.32
N PHE A 32 16.78 -4.00 13.36
CA PHE A 32 16.34 -4.34 14.72
C PHE A 32 15.25 -3.39 15.23
N ASN A 33 15.36 -2.09 14.94
CA ASN A 33 14.35 -1.12 15.32
C ASN A 33 13.03 -1.30 14.54
N LEU A 34 13.10 -1.63 13.24
CA LEU A 34 11.90 -1.94 12.45
C LEU A 34 11.08 -3.10 13.04
N ILE A 35 11.76 -4.20 13.41
CA ILE A 35 11.10 -5.40 13.96
C ILE A 35 10.46 -5.11 15.34
N ARG A 36 11.00 -4.14 16.09
CA ARG A 36 10.42 -3.70 17.37
C ARG A 36 9.12 -2.89 17.21
N ILE A 37 8.85 -2.34 16.02
CA ILE A 37 7.62 -1.59 15.77
C ILE A 37 6.48 -2.58 15.48
N PRO A 38 5.46 -2.70 16.35
CA PRO A 38 4.42 -3.73 16.19
C PRO A 38 3.62 -3.58 14.89
N TYR A 39 3.40 -2.33 14.45
CA TYR A 39 2.71 -2.05 13.19
C TYR A 39 3.44 -2.61 11.96
N PHE A 40 4.77 -2.67 11.98
CA PHE A 40 5.57 -3.26 10.90
C PHE A 40 5.32 -4.76 10.80
N CYS A 41 5.39 -5.48 11.93
CA CYS A 41 5.15 -6.91 11.99
C CYS A 41 3.71 -7.27 11.57
N ILE A 42 2.72 -6.49 12.00
CA ILE A 42 1.32 -6.66 11.58
C ILE A 42 1.19 -6.40 10.07
N ALA A 43 1.85 -5.36 9.54
CA ALA A 43 1.84 -5.08 8.10
C ALA A 43 2.41 -6.27 7.31
N LEU A 44 3.54 -6.84 7.75
CA LEU A 44 4.14 -8.02 7.13
C LEU A 44 3.21 -9.23 7.17
N PHE A 45 2.55 -9.48 8.29
CA PHE A 45 1.59 -10.58 8.41
C PHE A 45 0.39 -10.39 7.47
N VAL A 46 -0.15 -9.18 7.38
CA VAL A 46 -1.22 -8.82 6.43
C VAL A 46 -0.76 -9.02 4.99
N TYR A 47 0.50 -8.75 4.67
CA TYR A 47 1.06 -8.98 3.34
C TYR A 47 1.24 -10.46 3.04
N ALA A 48 1.80 -11.23 3.96
CA ALA A 48 1.98 -12.67 3.81
C ALA A 48 0.63 -13.36 3.54
N THR A 49 -0.38 -13.06 4.35
CA THR A 49 -1.74 -13.58 4.17
C THR A 49 -2.39 -13.09 2.86
N ALA A 50 -2.24 -11.81 2.52
CA ALA A 50 -2.78 -11.28 1.28
C ALA A 50 -2.15 -11.91 0.03
N THR A 51 -0.85 -12.25 0.07
CA THR A 51 -0.17 -12.95 -1.02
C THR A 51 -0.73 -14.37 -1.20
N LEU A 52 -1.03 -15.08 -0.12
CA LEU A 52 -1.67 -16.40 -0.20
C LEU A 52 -3.08 -16.30 -0.80
N PHE A 53 -3.89 -15.33 -0.36
CA PHE A 53 -5.20 -15.09 -0.96
C PHE A 53 -5.10 -14.68 -2.42
N TRP A 54 -4.12 -13.86 -2.78
CA TRP A 54 -3.89 -13.45 -4.16
C TRP A 54 -3.58 -14.65 -5.06
N LEU A 55 -2.71 -15.56 -4.60
CA LEU A 55 -2.42 -16.80 -5.30
C LEU A 55 -3.69 -17.64 -5.50
N PHE A 56 -4.53 -17.74 -4.48
CA PHE A 56 -5.81 -18.45 -4.58
C PHE A 56 -6.79 -17.79 -5.57
N ILE A 57 -6.85 -16.46 -5.61
CA ILE A 57 -7.69 -15.71 -6.55
C ILE A 57 -7.23 -15.95 -7.99
N LEU A 58 -5.92 -15.89 -8.25
CA LEU A 58 -5.35 -16.07 -9.59
C LEU A 58 -5.49 -17.50 -10.13
N GLN A 59 -5.75 -18.48 -9.27
CA GLN A 59 -6.12 -19.83 -9.73
C GLN A 59 -7.53 -19.88 -10.35
N LYS A 60 -8.39 -18.90 -10.07
CA LYS A 60 -9.81 -18.89 -10.46
C LYS A 60 -10.16 -17.79 -11.44
N ILE A 61 -9.47 -16.66 -11.39
CA ILE A 61 -9.77 -15.46 -12.15
C ILE A 61 -8.54 -15.12 -12.99
N PRO A 62 -8.69 -14.85 -14.31
CA PRO A 62 -7.57 -14.45 -15.14
C PRO A 62 -6.95 -13.14 -14.63
N LEU A 63 -5.63 -13.02 -14.80
CA LEU A 63 -4.86 -11.89 -14.30
C LEU A 63 -5.39 -10.54 -14.82
N SER A 64 -5.89 -10.51 -16.06
CA SER A 64 -6.46 -9.32 -16.72
C SER A 64 -7.70 -8.77 -15.99
N LEU A 65 -8.51 -9.63 -15.38
CA LEU A 65 -9.69 -9.21 -14.61
C LEU A 65 -9.33 -8.87 -13.15
N ALA A 66 -8.31 -9.50 -12.59
CA ALA A 66 -7.92 -9.28 -11.20
C ALA A 66 -7.13 -7.97 -10.99
N TYR A 67 -6.28 -7.58 -11.95
CA TYR A 67 -5.42 -6.39 -11.86
C TYR A 67 -6.16 -5.03 -11.80
N PRO A 68 -7.28 -4.81 -12.50
CA PRO A 68 -8.05 -3.57 -12.36
C PRO A 68 -8.47 -3.29 -10.91
N PHE A 69 -8.82 -4.33 -10.14
CA PHE A 69 -9.13 -4.19 -8.72
C PHE A 69 -7.91 -3.83 -7.87
N THR A 70 -6.71 -4.32 -8.21
CA THR A 70 -5.48 -3.93 -7.50
C THR A 70 -5.05 -2.51 -7.86
N ALA A 71 -5.28 -2.06 -9.10
CA ALA A 71 -5.04 -0.67 -9.52
C ALA A 71 -5.95 0.32 -8.75
N LEU A 72 -7.20 -0.06 -8.45
CA LEU A 72 -8.10 0.76 -7.63
C LEU A 72 -7.52 1.10 -6.25
N ALA A 73 -6.71 0.20 -5.67
CA ALA A 73 -6.03 0.45 -4.41
C ALA A 73 -5.08 1.66 -4.47
N MET A 74 -4.50 1.98 -5.64
CA MET A 74 -3.65 3.16 -5.83
C MET A 74 -4.42 4.48 -5.69
N VAL A 75 -5.75 4.44 -5.84
CA VAL A 75 -6.64 5.58 -5.59
C VAL A 75 -7.15 5.57 -4.16
N ILE A 76 -7.62 4.42 -3.67
CA ILE A 76 -8.23 4.31 -2.35
C ILE A 76 -7.21 4.59 -1.24
N ILE A 77 -5.99 4.03 -1.32
CA ILE A 77 -5.01 4.13 -0.23
C ILE A 77 -4.61 5.59 0.04
N PRO A 78 -4.24 6.41 -0.96
CA PRO A 78 -3.90 7.81 -0.71
C PRO A 78 -5.11 8.65 -0.30
N VAL A 79 -6.32 8.33 -0.79
CA VAL A 79 -7.53 9.01 -0.30
C VAL A 79 -7.75 8.74 1.18
N VAL A 80 -7.58 7.49 1.63
CA VAL A 80 -7.63 7.14 3.06
C VAL A 80 -6.48 7.80 3.84
N SER A 81 -5.31 7.98 3.22
CA SER A 81 -4.16 8.61 3.86
C SER A 81 -4.39 10.09 4.19
N ILE A 82 -5.24 10.80 3.43
CA ILE A 82 -5.69 12.16 3.79
C ILE A 82 -6.35 12.15 5.17
N PHE A 83 -7.28 11.24 5.43
CA PHE A 83 -8.03 11.21 6.69
C PHE A 83 -7.21 10.69 7.87
N MET A 84 -6.32 9.72 7.62
CA MET A 84 -5.54 9.07 8.69
C MET A 84 -4.24 9.80 9.03
N PHE A 85 -3.62 10.47 8.07
CA PHE A 85 -2.30 11.08 8.22
C PHE A 85 -2.26 12.57 7.86
N ASN A 86 -3.41 13.19 7.56
CA ASN A 86 -3.52 14.60 7.15
C ASN A 86 -2.63 14.96 5.95
N GLU A 87 -2.40 14.00 5.05
CA GLU A 87 -1.65 14.25 3.82
C GLU A 87 -2.47 15.11 2.85
N LYS A 88 -1.79 16.03 2.15
CA LYS A 88 -2.42 16.86 1.13
C LYS A 88 -2.16 16.25 -0.24
N LEU A 89 -3.22 15.83 -0.93
CA LEU A 89 -3.15 15.42 -2.32
C LEU A 89 -3.35 16.63 -3.23
N ASN A 90 -2.45 16.82 -4.18
CA ASN A 90 -2.51 17.93 -5.13
C ASN A 90 -3.59 17.67 -6.21
N ILE A 91 -4.02 18.72 -6.91
CA ILE A 91 -4.99 18.65 -8.01
C ILE A 91 -4.57 17.66 -9.11
N ASN A 92 -3.26 17.57 -9.39
CA ASN A 92 -2.70 16.61 -10.35
C ASN A 92 -2.96 15.16 -9.94
N TYR A 93 -2.96 14.86 -8.64
CA TYR A 93 -3.27 13.52 -8.14
C TYR A 93 -4.73 13.18 -8.43
N TRP A 94 -5.66 14.10 -8.17
CA TRP A 94 -7.08 13.90 -8.45
C TRP A 94 -7.36 13.68 -9.94
N PHE A 95 -6.69 14.44 -10.81
CA PHE A 95 -6.78 14.24 -12.25
C PHE A 95 -6.26 12.85 -12.67
N GLY A 96 -5.08 12.46 -12.18
CA GLY A 96 -4.52 11.13 -12.44
C GLY A 96 -5.38 9.99 -11.89
N ALA A 97 -5.95 10.15 -10.69
CA ALA A 97 -6.87 9.20 -10.09
C ALA A 97 -8.13 9.03 -10.94
N GLY A 98 -8.67 10.12 -11.50
CA GLY A 98 -9.77 10.07 -12.47
C GLY A 98 -9.41 9.26 -13.71
N LEU A 99 -8.20 9.43 -14.26
CA LEU A 99 -7.72 8.64 -15.40
C LEU A 99 -7.59 7.15 -15.05
N ILE A 100 -7.04 6.81 -13.88
CA ILE A 100 -6.94 5.41 -13.42
C ILE A 100 -8.33 4.77 -13.32
N VAL A 101 -9.28 5.46 -12.68
CA VAL A 101 -10.66 4.97 -12.55
C VAL A 101 -11.31 4.81 -13.92
N SER A 102 -11.14 5.77 -14.84
CA SER A 102 -11.66 5.63 -16.21
C SER A 102 -11.05 4.44 -16.95
N GLY A 103 -9.75 4.20 -16.80
CA GLY A 103 -9.08 3.04 -17.41
C GLY A 103 -9.63 1.72 -16.88
N ILE A 104 -9.86 1.64 -15.56
CA ILE A 104 -10.49 0.47 -14.92
C ILE A 104 -11.91 0.24 -15.47
N LEU A 105 -12.71 1.31 -15.64
CA LEU A 105 -14.06 1.21 -16.20
C LEU A 105 -14.04 0.69 -17.64
N VAL A 106 -13.12 1.18 -18.47
CA VAL A 106 -12.96 0.71 -19.85
C VAL A 106 -12.60 -0.77 -19.89
N ILE A 107 -11.64 -1.21 -19.06
CA ILE A 107 -11.26 -2.64 -18.98
C ILE A 107 -12.43 -3.49 -18.49
N SER A 108 -13.25 -2.96 -17.58
CA SER A 108 -14.39 -3.70 -17.01
C SER A 108 -15.61 -3.76 -17.95
N LEU A 109 -15.61 -3.01 -19.05
CA LEU A 109 -16.71 -2.96 -20.03
C LEU A 109 -16.60 -4.03 -21.13
N GLU A 110 -15.54 -4.85 -21.14
CA GLU A 110 -15.47 -6.06 -21.97
C GLU A 110 -16.43 -7.13 -21.40
N LEU A 111 -17.71 -7.02 -21.78
CA LEU A 111 -18.79 -8.00 -21.57
C LEU A 111 -18.74 -9.13 -22.60
#